data_AF-A0A401GZY2-F1
#
_entry.id   AF-A0A401GZY2-F1
#
_cell.length_a   1.000
_cell.length_b   1.000
_cell.length_c   1.000
_cell.angle_alpha   90.00
_cell.angle_beta   90.00
_cell.angle_gamma   90.00
#
_symmetry.space_group_name_H-M   'P 1'
#
loop_
_entity.id
_entity.type
_entity.pdbx_description
1 polymer ?
#
loop_
_entity_poly.entity_id
_entity_poly.type
_entity_poly.pdbx_seq_one_letter_code
_entity_poly.pdbx_strand_id
1 'polypeptide(L)'
;MSATLIRTADTQCSYPDCSKTVWQDPDGSYSAYCSRSHLEKAQFTAGELCKNCQTRPVYVENGRSHDFCGVRCATAYRNGTQIRRDAPAQSTESQCKLVECKRPVYVDDDGVPGEYCSESHRLKAVRAGAAEACLFCGLAPKARINDRYSDFCSRRCKEDAVDSAPIILQLQKSHDAYIEVEEQFKDTWKHSTNVPVVHQIWKIYGSKNANDTFDRYRLSLERRTGKKDGNTQRRWHGTIRACTLGDSELLRELCTSETCSLCNIIRSSFQLARAGERTNFGRFGAGIYTSGTSSKANNYVAETGGSSYKSVLLNEVIMGEGIKLHTGDETLTEPPPGYDSVIGEPGGDLNYDESIVYTNDAIRPIFLILYQE
;
A
#
# COMPACT_ATOMS: atom_id res chain seq x y z
N MET A 1 17.57 -45.84 16.82
CA MET A 1 17.82 -44.41 17.14
C MET A 1 18.01 -43.70 15.82
N SER A 2 17.00 -42.99 15.34
CA SER A 2 17.05 -42.30 14.04
C SER A 2 17.22 -40.81 14.28
N ALA A 3 18.20 -40.20 13.61
CA ALA A 3 18.56 -38.80 13.78
C ALA A 3 17.38 -37.88 13.45
N THR A 4 16.96 -37.07 14.42
CA THR A 4 15.99 -35.99 14.21
C THR A 4 16.62 -34.98 13.26
N LEU A 5 16.07 -34.84 12.04
CA LEU A 5 16.47 -33.77 11.12
C LEU A 5 16.05 -32.44 11.75
N ILE A 6 17.02 -31.73 12.32
CA ILE A 6 16.83 -30.37 12.84
C ILE A 6 16.67 -29.46 11.62
N ARG A 7 15.48 -28.90 11.44
CA ARG A 7 15.21 -27.86 10.46
C ARG A 7 15.75 -26.53 10.99
N THR A 8 16.31 -25.72 10.11
CA THR A 8 16.91 -24.40 10.38
C THR A 8 16.29 -23.34 9.46
N ALA A 9 16.65 -22.06 9.66
CA ALA A 9 16.25 -20.95 8.80
C ALA A 9 16.58 -21.17 7.31
N ASP A 10 17.58 -21.99 7.01
CA ASP A 10 18.05 -22.26 5.65
C ASP A 10 17.40 -23.50 5.02
N THR A 11 16.56 -24.23 5.77
CA THR A 11 15.88 -25.42 5.26
C THR A 11 14.88 -25.01 4.17
N GLN A 12 14.91 -25.70 3.02
CA GLN A 12 14.00 -25.40 1.90
C GLN A 12 12.60 -25.99 2.09
N CYS A 13 11.61 -25.30 1.52
CA CYS A 13 10.22 -25.74 1.49
C CYS A 13 10.06 -27.09 0.79
N SER A 14 9.35 -28.01 1.43
CA SER A 14 9.09 -29.36 0.92
C SER A 14 7.95 -29.43 -0.11
N TYR A 15 7.38 -28.31 -0.53
CA TYR A 15 6.36 -28.28 -1.59
C TYR A 15 7.04 -28.33 -2.97
N PRO A 16 6.57 -29.18 -3.91
CA PRO A 16 7.17 -29.29 -5.23
C PRO A 16 7.35 -27.93 -5.92
N ASP A 17 8.49 -27.73 -6.57
CA ASP A 17 8.84 -26.51 -7.30
C ASP A 17 8.91 -25.22 -6.46
N CYS A 18 9.02 -25.33 -5.12
CA CYS A 18 9.21 -24.17 -4.24
C CYS A 18 10.65 -24.04 -3.75
N SER A 19 11.29 -22.90 -4.05
CA SER A 19 12.66 -22.58 -3.63
C SER A 19 12.76 -21.71 -2.36
N LYS A 20 11.64 -21.39 -1.71
CA LYS A 20 11.61 -20.56 -0.49
C LYS A 20 12.06 -21.35 0.75
N THR A 21 12.65 -20.68 1.73
CA THR A 21 12.98 -21.28 3.03
C THR A 21 11.75 -21.52 3.88
N VAL A 22 11.84 -22.49 4.80
CA VAL A 22 10.73 -22.90 5.66
C VAL A 22 10.32 -21.82 6.66
N TRP A 23 9.04 -21.82 7.02
CA TRP A 23 8.48 -20.89 7.99
C TRP A 23 8.99 -21.18 9.40
N GLN A 24 9.39 -20.14 10.15
CA GLN A 24 9.65 -20.24 11.59
C GLN A 24 8.39 -19.91 12.38
N ASP A 25 7.94 -20.85 13.20
CA ASP A 25 6.80 -20.68 14.09
C ASP A 25 7.15 -19.75 15.27
N PRO A 26 6.16 -19.10 15.90
CA PRO A 26 6.40 -18.18 17.03
C PRO A 26 7.10 -18.82 18.24
N ASP A 27 7.11 -20.15 18.33
CA ASP A 27 7.83 -20.91 19.36
C ASP A 27 9.31 -21.19 19.00
N GLY A 28 9.77 -20.67 17.86
CA GLY A 28 11.14 -20.81 17.36
C GLY A 28 11.39 -22.06 16.51
N SER A 29 10.40 -22.95 16.36
CA SER A 29 10.52 -24.16 15.55
C SER A 29 10.36 -23.88 14.04
N TYR A 30 10.88 -24.75 13.18
CA TYR A 30 10.79 -24.59 11.72
C TYR A 30 9.83 -25.62 11.09
N SER A 31 8.91 -25.12 10.27
CA SER A 31 7.97 -25.90 9.46
C SER A 31 8.68 -26.71 8.38
N ALA A 32 7.97 -27.63 7.72
CA ALA A 32 8.45 -28.26 6.48
C ALA A 32 8.15 -27.41 5.23
N TYR A 33 7.35 -26.35 5.35
CA TYR A 33 6.89 -25.53 4.23
C TYR A 33 7.12 -24.04 4.49
N CYS A 34 7.37 -23.27 3.44
CA CYS A 34 7.59 -21.82 3.54
C CYS A 34 6.31 -21.03 3.85
N SER A 35 5.14 -21.65 3.71
CA SER A 35 3.86 -20.97 3.88
C SER A 35 2.75 -21.94 4.26
N ARG A 36 1.73 -21.41 4.92
CA ARG A 36 0.51 -22.15 5.20
C ARG A 36 -0.23 -22.61 3.93
N SER A 37 -0.12 -21.86 2.83
CA SER A 37 -0.70 -22.29 1.55
C SER A 37 -0.02 -23.54 0.99
N HIS A 38 1.31 -23.61 1.08
CA HIS A 38 2.07 -24.79 0.64
C HIS A 38 1.83 -25.99 1.54
N LEU A 39 1.74 -25.76 2.86
CA LEU A 39 1.31 -26.76 3.82
C LEU A 39 -0.10 -27.29 3.49
N GLU A 40 -1.07 -26.41 3.28
CA GLU A 40 -2.47 -26.79 2.99
C GLU A 40 -2.59 -27.53 1.65
N LYS A 41 -1.86 -27.09 0.60
CA LYS A 41 -1.84 -27.79 -0.69
C LYS A 41 -1.15 -29.16 -0.62
N ALA A 42 -0.06 -29.29 0.15
CA ALA A 42 0.59 -30.58 0.39
C ALA A 42 -0.28 -31.54 1.22
N GLN A 43 -1.18 -31.01 2.05
CA GLN A 43 -2.11 -31.78 2.89
C GLN A 43 -3.35 -32.31 2.14
N PHE A 44 -3.59 -31.89 0.90
CA PHE A 44 -4.79 -32.25 0.14
C PHE A 44 -4.73 -33.62 -0.56
N THR A 45 -3.61 -34.34 -0.47
CA THR A 45 -3.52 -35.74 -0.92
C THR A 45 -3.91 -36.69 0.22
N ALA A 46 -5.18 -37.07 0.25
CA ALA A 46 -5.79 -38.21 0.97
C ALA A 46 -5.28 -38.52 2.39
N GLY A 47 -6.02 -38.11 3.44
CA GLY A 47 -5.69 -38.52 4.80
C GLY A 47 -6.80 -38.24 5.82
N GLU A 48 -6.93 -39.14 6.79
CA GLU A 48 -7.92 -39.15 7.88
C GLU A 48 -8.01 -37.82 8.66
N LEU A 49 -9.16 -37.56 9.29
CA LEU A 49 -9.39 -36.36 10.09
C LEU A 49 -8.81 -36.51 11.51
N CYS A 50 -8.35 -35.40 12.08
CA CYS A 50 -7.81 -35.35 13.45
C CYS A 50 -8.80 -35.91 14.48
N LYS A 51 -8.35 -36.89 15.29
CA LYS A 51 -9.17 -37.56 16.32
C LYS A 51 -9.71 -36.63 17.41
N ASN A 52 -9.06 -35.48 17.66
CA ASN A 52 -9.55 -34.48 18.61
C ASN A 52 -10.58 -33.52 17.98
N CYS A 53 -10.14 -32.68 17.02
CA CYS A 53 -10.99 -31.61 16.49
C CYS A 53 -11.91 -32.00 15.33
N GLN A 54 -11.70 -33.17 14.72
CA GLN A 54 -12.49 -33.75 13.63
C GLN A 54 -12.76 -32.84 12.41
N THR A 55 -12.04 -31.73 12.29
CA THR A 55 -12.28 -30.67 11.29
C THR A 55 -11.06 -30.38 10.42
N ARG A 56 -9.88 -30.81 10.86
CA ARG A 56 -8.61 -30.64 10.13
C ARG A 56 -8.03 -32.03 9.80
N PRO A 57 -7.38 -32.19 8.63
CA PRO A 57 -6.61 -33.39 8.33
C PRO A 57 -5.57 -33.66 9.42
N VAL A 58 -5.24 -34.93 9.62
CA VAL A 58 -4.15 -35.29 10.51
C VAL A 58 -2.82 -34.70 10.05
N TYR A 59 -1.96 -34.36 11.00
CA TYR A 59 -0.61 -33.92 10.71
C TYR A 59 0.15 -35.09 10.08
N VAL A 60 0.86 -34.84 8.99
CA VAL A 60 1.69 -35.86 8.33
C VAL A 60 3.14 -35.40 8.41
N GLU A 61 3.99 -36.22 9.00
CA GLU A 61 5.43 -35.97 9.11
C GLU A 61 6.19 -37.11 8.43
N ASN A 62 7.02 -36.77 7.44
CA ASN A 62 7.84 -37.73 6.70
C ASN A 62 7.03 -38.93 6.13
N GLY A 63 5.83 -38.68 5.63
CA GLY A 63 4.93 -39.71 5.11
C GLY A 63 4.18 -40.53 6.16
N ARG A 64 4.39 -40.26 7.46
CA ARG A 64 3.65 -40.89 8.56
C ARG A 64 2.49 -39.98 9.01
N SER A 65 1.27 -40.49 8.89
CA SER A 65 0.07 -39.83 9.42
C SER A 65 0.04 -39.95 10.95
N HIS A 66 -0.16 -38.82 11.63
CA HIS A 66 -0.43 -38.77 13.05
C HIS A 66 -1.93 -38.93 13.32
N ASP A 67 -2.32 -39.05 14.58
CA ASP A 67 -3.73 -39.09 14.98
C ASP A 67 -4.38 -37.70 15.07
N PHE A 68 -3.58 -36.62 15.03
CA PHE A 68 -4.02 -35.27 15.33
C PHE A 68 -3.46 -34.26 14.34
N CYS A 69 -4.15 -33.14 14.10
CA CYS A 69 -3.73 -32.08 13.16
C CYS A 69 -2.58 -31.20 13.68
N GLY A 70 -1.96 -31.57 14.80
CA GLY A 70 -0.87 -30.83 15.44
C GLY A 70 -0.81 -31.07 16.96
N VAL A 71 0.31 -30.61 17.55
CA VAL A 71 0.64 -30.84 18.97
C VAL A 71 -0.44 -30.34 19.92
N ARG A 72 -1.06 -29.17 19.68
CA ARG A 72 -2.18 -28.68 20.51
C ARG A 72 -3.35 -29.66 20.59
N CYS A 73 -3.76 -30.25 19.45
CA CYS A 73 -4.84 -31.24 19.43
C CYS A 73 -4.43 -32.55 20.10
N ALA A 74 -3.18 -32.99 19.93
CA ALA A 74 -2.66 -34.16 20.64
C ALA A 74 -2.63 -33.96 22.16
N THR A 75 -2.14 -32.83 22.66
CA THR A 75 -2.04 -32.52 24.09
C THR A 75 -3.41 -32.39 24.74
N ALA A 76 -4.33 -31.65 24.11
CA ALA A 76 -5.67 -31.49 24.65
C ALA A 76 -6.42 -32.83 24.74
N TYR A 77 -6.28 -33.69 23.72
CA TYR A 77 -6.89 -35.02 23.73
C TYR A 77 -6.35 -35.91 24.86
N ARG A 78 -5.04 -35.88 25.10
CA ARG A 78 -4.40 -36.60 26.23
C ARG A 78 -4.87 -36.09 27.59
N ASN A 79 -5.19 -34.81 27.70
CA ASN A 79 -5.71 -34.19 28.90
C ASN A 79 -7.24 -34.31 29.04
N GLY A 80 -7.89 -35.18 28.25
CA GLY A 80 -9.35 -35.38 28.27
C GLY A 80 -10.15 -34.19 27.74
N THR A 81 -9.50 -33.22 27.09
CA THR A 81 -10.13 -32.01 26.57
C THR A 81 -10.41 -32.16 25.07
N GLN A 82 -11.70 -32.16 24.70
CA GLN A 82 -12.07 -32.07 23.29
C GLN A 82 -11.91 -30.62 22.81
N ILE A 83 -11.01 -30.39 21.85
CA ILE A 83 -11.00 -29.15 21.08
C ILE A 83 -12.01 -29.33 19.96
N ARG A 84 -13.29 -29.21 20.29
CA ARG A 84 -14.26 -28.82 19.28
C ARG A 84 -13.96 -27.37 18.97
N ARG A 85 -13.55 -27.07 17.74
CA ARG A 85 -13.93 -25.75 17.22
C ARG A 85 -15.44 -25.84 17.13
N ASP A 86 -16.13 -25.23 18.08
CA ASP A 86 -17.53 -24.88 17.84
C ASP A 86 -17.60 -24.27 16.45
N ALA A 87 -18.66 -24.60 15.71
CA ALA A 87 -18.88 -23.98 14.41
C ALA A 87 -18.68 -22.47 14.62
N PRO A 88 -17.84 -21.81 13.81
CA PRO A 88 -17.51 -20.43 14.04
C PRO A 88 -18.80 -19.64 14.22
N ALA A 89 -18.83 -18.76 15.23
CA ALA A 89 -20.02 -18.00 15.55
C ALA A 89 -20.57 -17.38 14.25
N GLN A 90 -21.86 -17.59 14.01
CA GLN A 90 -22.54 -17.10 12.83
C GLN A 90 -23.41 -15.93 13.26
N SER A 91 -23.36 -14.83 12.49
CA SER A 91 -24.25 -13.71 12.76
C SER A 91 -25.70 -14.13 12.57
N THR A 92 -26.59 -13.71 13.47
CA THR A 92 -28.03 -13.85 13.30
C THR A 92 -28.65 -12.75 12.45
N GLU A 93 -27.90 -11.69 12.15
CA GLU A 93 -28.41 -10.45 11.54
C GLU A 93 -27.81 -10.18 10.15
N SER A 94 -26.59 -10.65 9.88
CA SER A 94 -25.85 -10.32 8.66
C SER A 94 -25.63 -11.54 7.76
N GLN A 95 -26.00 -11.40 6.48
CA GLN A 95 -25.80 -12.41 5.44
C GLN A 95 -24.55 -12.14 4.60
N CYS A 96 -24.00 -13.20 4.02
CA CYS A 96 -22.85 -13.16 3.14
C CYS A 96 -23.06 -12.19 1.97
N LYS A 97 -22.11 -11.28 1.73
CA LYS A 97 -22.15 -10.32 0.61
C LYS A 97 -21.94 -10.95 -0.77
N LEU A 98 -21.49 -12.21 -0.85
CA LEU A 98 -21.35 -12.87 -2.14
C LEU A 98 -22.73 -13.10 -2.75
N VAL A 99 -22.92 -12.65 -4.00
CA VAL A 99 -24.15 -12.84 -4.77
C VAL A 99 -24.60 -14.30 -4.71
N GLU A 100 -25.91 -14.52 -4.54
CA GLU A 100 -26.58 -15.82 -4.36
C GLU A 100 -26.30 -16.57 -3.05
N CYS A 101 -25.43 -16.08 -2.16
CA CYS A 101 -25.18 -16.73 -0.88
C CYS A 101 -26.04 -16.16 0.27
N LYS A 102 -26.96 -16.97 0.80
CA LYS A 102 -27.82 -16.58 1.95
C LYS A 102 -27.29 -17.04 3.32
N ARG A 103 -26.05 -17.55 3.37
CA ARG A 103 -25.46 -18.02 4.63
C ARG A 103 -25.11 -16.83 5.54
N PRO A 104 -25.25 -16.97 6.86
CA PRO A 104 -24.81 -15.94 7.80
C PRO A 104 -23.30 -15.71 7.69
N VAL A 105 -22.86 -14.48 7.96
CA VAL A 105 -21.43 -14.13 7.93
C VAL A 105 -20.67 -14.79 9.08
N TYR A 106 -19.37 -14.99 8.85
CA TYR A 106 -18.43 -15.41 9.89
C TYR A 106 -18.29 -14.31 10.93
N VAL A 107 -18.28 -14.67 12.22
CA VAL A 107 -17.98 -13.78 13.35
C VAL A 107 -16.61 -14.17 13.90
N ASP A 108 -15.73 -13.18 14.08
CA ASP A 108 -14.40 -13.41 14.65
C ASP A 108 -14.44 -13.63 16.18
N ASP A 109 -13.28 -13.88 16.76
CA ASP A 109 -13.13 -14.19 18.19
C ASP A 109 -13.56 -13.00 19.09
N ASP A 110 -13.59 -11.78 18.56
CA ASP A 110 -14.02 -10.56 19.25
C ASP A 110 -15.54 -10.31 19.11
N GLY A 111 -16.26 -11.21 18.45
CA GLY A 111 -17.69 -11.08 18.22
C GLY A 111 -18.05 -10.15 17.07
N VAL A 112 -17.08 -9.75 16.24
CA VAL A 112 -17.31 -8.82 15.12
C VAL A 112 -17.70 -9.61 13.86
N PRO A 113 -18.90 -9.36 13.29
CA PRO A 113 -19.29 -10.00 12.05
C PRO A 113 -18.47 -9.48 10.87
N GLY A 114 -17.90 -10.40 10.09
CA GLY A 114 -17.28 -10.12 8.80
C GLY A 114 -18.32 -9.90 7.69
N GLU A 115 -17.85 -9.79 6.45
CA GLU A 115 -18.73 -9.54 5.30
C GLU A 115 -19.11 -10.81 4.52
N TYR A 116 -18.45 -11.92 4.80
CA TYR A 116 -18.61 -13.17 4.07
C TYR A 116 -18.69 -14.36 5.03
N CYS A 117 -19.42 -15.39 4.64
CA CYS A 117 -19.60 -16.60 5.46
C CYS A 117 -18.37 -17.51 5.52
N SER A 118 -17.39 -17.34 4.62
CA SER A 118 -16.19 -18.17 4.56
C SER A 118 -15.06 -17.51 3.77
N GLU A 119 -13.84 -17.96 4.02
CA GLU A 119 -12.66 -17.53 3.25
C GLU A 119 -12.81 -17.80 1.75
N SER A 120 -13.39 -18.95 1.37
CA SER A 120 -13.69 -19.26 -0.02
C SER A 120 -14.60 -18.20 -0.68
N HIS A 121 -15.62 -17.73 0.04
CA HIS A 121 -16.52 -16.69 -0.46
C HIS A 121 -15.84 -15.31 -0.53
N ARG A 122 -14.94 -15.01 0.41
CA ARG A 122 -14.07 -13.82 0.35
C ARG A 122 -13.25 -13.81 -0.94
N LEU A 123 -12.53 -14.90 -1.23
CA LEU A 123 -11.71 -15.01 -2.44
C LEU A 123 -12.56 -14.98 -3.72
N LYS A 124 -13.73 -15.63 -3.71
CA LYS A 124 -14.65 -15.63 -4.86
C LYS A 124 -15.20 -14.22 -5.15
N ALA A 125 -15.46 -13.41 -4.12
CA ALA A 125 -15.94 -12.04 -4.30
C ALA A 125 -14.94 -11.16 -5.06
N VAL A 126 -13.65 -11.26 -4.72
CA VAL A 126 -12.58 -10.54 -5.45
C VAL A 126 -12.50 -11.01 -6.90
N ARG A 127 -12.47 -12.34 -7.14
CA ARG A 127 -12.40 -12.90 -8.51
C ARG A 127 -13.60 -12.53 -9.37
N ALA A 128 -14.77 -12.35 -8.75
CA ALA A 128 -15.99 -11.92 -9.43
C ALA A 128 -16.07 -10.39 -9.62
N GLY A 129 -15.08 -9.62 -9.15
CA GLY A 129 -15.10 -8.15 -9.19
C GLY A 129 -16.10 -7.52 -8.22
N ALA A 130 -16.67 -8.30 -7.29
CA ALA A 130 -17.67 -7.84 -6.32
C ALA A 130 -17.06 -7.24 -5.04
N ALA A 131 -15.73 -7.26 -4.91
CA ALA A 131 -15.00 -6.68 -3.80
C ALA A 131 -13.59 -6.26 -4.24
N GLU A 132 -13.10 -5.15 -3.69
CA GLU A 132 -11.75 -4.69 -3.94
C GLU A 132 -10.71 -5.63 -3.36
N ALA A 133 -9.70 -5.95 -4.15
CA ALA A 133 -8.60 -6.79 -3.71
C ALA A 133 -7.67 -6.02 -2.74
N CYS A 134 -7.13 -6.74 -1.76
CA CYS A 134 -6.00 -6.30 -0.95
C CYS A 134 -4.86 -5.83 -1.86
N LEU A 135 -4.33 -4.63 -1.61
CA LEU A 135 -3.27 -4.06 -2.46
C LEU A 135 -1.96 -4.84 -2.37
N PHE A 136 -1.72 -5.56 -1.27
CA PHE A 136 -0.48 -6.31 -1.08
C PHE A 136 -0.54 -7.72 -1.70
N CYS A 137 -1.55 -8.52 -1.33
CA CYS A 137 -1.61 -9.91 -1.80
C CYS A 137 -2.44 -10.08 -3.08
N GLY A 138 -3.37 -9.16 -3.39
CA GLY A 138 -4.28 -9.27 -4.53
C GLY A 138 -5.33 -10.38 -4.44
N LEU A 139 -5.37 -11.17 -3.35
CA LEU A 139 -6.18 -12.40 -3.27
C LEU A 139 -7.51 -12.21 -2.56
N ALA A 140 -7.50 -11.53 -1.42
CA ALA A 140 -8.63 -11.44 -0.49
C ALA A 140 -9.15 -10.00 -0.44
N PRO A 141 -10.44 -9.80 -0.11
CA PRO A 141 -11.03 -8.48 -0.07
C PRO A 141 -10.40 -7.64 1.02
N LYS A 142 -10.29 -6.34 0.77
CA LYS A 142 -9.88 -5.33 1.75
C LYS A 142 -10.66 -5.49 3.06
N ALA A 143 -9.96 -5.41 4.19
CA ALA A 143 -10.60 -5.53 5.50
C ALA A 143 -11.34 -4.24 5.85
N ARG A 144 -12.51 -4.36 6.47
CA ARG A 144 -13.25 -3.23 7.03
C ARG A 144 -12.89 -3.07 8.51
N ILE A 145 -12.38 -1.89 8.87
CA ILE A 145 -11.93 -1.54 10.24
C ILE A 145 -12.58 -0.19 10.59
N ASN A 146 -13.37 -0.15 11.68
CA ASN A 146 -14.07 1.07 12.12
C ASN A 146 -14.84 1.75 10.97
N ASP A 147 -15.63 0.97 10.23
CA ASP A 147 -16.42 1.41 9.07
C ASP A 147 -15.64 1.99 7.88
N ARG A 148 -14.32 1.77 7.84
CA ARG A 148 -13.47 2.14 6.71
C ARG A 148 -12.76 0.93 6.13
N TYR A 149 -12.65 0.88 4.81
CA TYR A 149 -11.82 -0.14 4.16
C TYR A 149 -10.34 0.21 4.34
N SER A 150 -9.58 -0.74 4.89
CA SER A 150 -8.13 -0.73 4.83
C SER A 150 -7.68 -1.09 3.41
N ASP A 151 -6.51 -0.63 2.99
CA ASP A 151 -5.88 -1.12 1.76
C ASP A 151 -5.55 -2.63 1.78
N PHE A 152 -5.62 -3.28 2.94
CA PHE A 152 -5.14 -4.64 3.17
C PHE A 152 -6.24 -5.56 3.69
N CYS A 153 -6.18 -6.85 3.33
CA CYS A 153 -7.15 -7.86 3.81
C CYS A 153 -6.89 -8.35 5.24
N SER A 154 -5.73 -8.02 5.82
CA SER A 154 -5.32 -8.46 7.15
C SER A 154 -4.22 -7.58 7.73
N ARG A 155 -4.04 -7.64 9.05
CA ARG A 155 -2.90 -7.01 9.75
C ARG A 155 -1.56 -7.48 9.19
N ARG A 156 -1.42 -8.77 8.88
CA ARG A 156 -0.19 -9.32 8.29
C ARG A 156 0.15 -8.68 6.94
N CYS A 157 -0.81 -8.58 6.02
CA CYS A 157 -0.56 -7.91 4.74
C CYS A 157 -0.20 -6.42 4.90
N LYS A 158 -0.73 -5.76 5.94
CA LYS A 158 -0.33 -4.40 6.30
C LYS A 158 1.12 -4.36 6.81
N GLU A 159 1.48 -5.25 7.72
CA GLU A 159 2.85 -5.37 8.26
C GLU A 159 3.85 -5.69 7.13
N ASP A 160 3.57 -6.70 6.30
CA ASP A 160 4.43 -7.07 5.17
C ASP A 160 4.62 -5.90 4.17
N ALA A 161 3.58 -5.08 3.95
CA ALA A 161 3.67 -3.89 3.09
C ALA A 161 4.54 -2.79 3.70
N VAL A 162 4.43 -2.58 5.03
CA VAL A 162 5.27 -1.62 5.77
C VAL A 162 6.73 -2.08 5.78
N ASP A 163 6.97 -3.37 6.01
CA ASP A 163 8.32 -3.95 6.07
C ASP A 163 8.99 -3.97 4.70
N SER A 164 8.21 -4.07 3.63
CA SER A 164 8.72 -3.99 2.26
C SER A 164 9.00 -2.55 1.82
N ALA A 165 8.43 -1.54 2.49
CA ALA A 165 8.51 -0.15 2.06
C ALA A 165 9.97 0.38 2.01
N PRO A 166 10.33 1.24 1.04
CA PRO A 166 9.44 1.91 0.08
C PRO A 166 9.02 1.02 -1.11
N ILE A 167 7.71 0.95 -1.37
CA ILE A 167 7.12 0.16 -2.46
C ILE A 167 6.01 0.90 -3.19
N ILE A 168 5.72 0.43 -4.40
CA ILE A 168 4.49 0.78 -5.12
C ILE A 168 3.58 -0.44 -5.23
N LEU A 169 2.29 -0.24 -4.95
CA LEU A 169 1.25 -1.26 -5.07
C LEU A 169 0.22 -0.81 -6.11
N GLN A 170 -0.12 -1.70 -7.03
CA GLN A 170 -1.01 -1.36 -8.14
C GLN A 170 -2.42 -1.13 -7.64
N LEU A 171 -3.09 -0.12 -8.19
CA LEU A 171 -4.54 0.01 -8.08
C LEU A 171 -5.21 -0.61 -9.30
N GLN A 172 -6.21 -1.46 -9.06
CA GLN A 172 -7.08 -1.95 -10.12
C GLN A 172 -8.07 -0.85 -10.49
N LYS A 173 -8.52 -0.81 -11.75
CA LYS A 173 -9.46 0.21 -12.23
C LYS A 173 -10.79 0.24 -11.48
N SER A 174 -11.18 -0.90 -10.89
CA SER A 174 -12.37 -1.03 -10.06
C SER A 174 -12.19 -0.55 -8.63
N HIS A 175 -10.99 -0.13 -8.22
CA HIS A 175 -10.77 0.41 -6.89
C HIS A 175 -11.25 1.87 -6.82
N ASP A 176 -11.95 2.24 -5.77
CA ASP A 176 -12.44 3.60 -5.49
C ASP A 176 -11.28 4.61 -5.56
N ALA A 177 -10.14 4.27 -4.97
CA ALA A 177 -8.95 5.12 -5.02
C ALA A 177 -8.39 5.31 -6.45
N TYR A 178 -8.57 4.33 -7.35
CA TYR A 178 -8.18 4.51 -8.75
C TYR A 178 -9.09 5.55 -9.40
N ILE A 179 -10.41 5.37 -9.25
CA ILE A 179 -11.44 6.25 -9.81
C ILE A 179 -11.24 7.68 -9.31
N GLU A 180 -11.11 7.87 -8.00
CA GLU A 180 -10.91 9.18 -7.37
C GLU A 180 -9.64 9.89 -7.89
N VAL A 181 -8.51 9.19 -7.99
CA VAL A 181 -7.25 9.79 -8.44
C VAL A 181 -7.28 10.07 -9.94
N GLU A 182 -7.92 9.19 -10.73
CA GLU A 182 -8.10 9.40 -12.16
C GLU A 182 -9.00 10.62 -12.44
N GLU A 183 -10.12 10.74 -11.74
CA GLU A 183 -11.01 11.90 -11.81
C GLU A 183 -10.28 13.17 -11.39
N GLN A 184 -9.56 13.15 -10.26
CA GLN A 184 -8.76 14.29 -9.82
C GLN A 184 -7.73 14.70 -10.89
N PHE A 185 -7.06 13.75 -11.55
CA PHE A 185 -6.10 14.03 -12.61
C PHE A 185 -6.76 14.73 -13.81
N LYS A 186 -7.91 14.20 -14.27
CA LYS A 186 -8.68 14.73 -15.40
C LYS A 186 -9.27 16.10 -15.09
N ASP A 187 -9.90 16.25 -13.93
CA ASP A 187 -10.56 17.48 -13.51
C ASP A 187 -9.58 18.63 -13.29
N THR A 188 -8.35 18.32 -12.89
CA THR A 188 -7.29 19.33 -12.70
C THR A 188 -6.41 19.52 -13.94
N TRP A 189 -6.76 18.92 -15.07
CA TRP A 189 -6.11 19.20 -16.35
C TRP A 189 -6.69 20.49 -16.94
N LYS A 190 -5.97 21.62 -16.79
CA LYS A 190 -6.49 22.96 -17.12
C LYS A 190 -5.87 23.60 -18.36
N HIS A 191 -4.82 23.01 -18.93
CA HIS A 191 -4.28 23.47 -20.22
C HIS A 191 -5.24 23.09 -21.35
N SER A 192 -5.23 23.85 -22.44
CA SER A 192 -6.10 23.64 -23.61
C SER A 192 -5.71 22.44 -24.49
N THR A 193 -4.76 21.60 -24.03
CA THR A 193 -4.40 20.35 -24.72
C THR A 193 -5.39 19.24 -24.36
N ASN A 194 -5.41 18.18 -25.17
CA ASN A 194 -6.19 16.98 -24.83
C ASN A 194 -5.80 16.45 -23.45
N VAL A 195 -6.80 16.01 -22.68
CA VAL A 195 -6.59 15.34 -21.40
C VAL A 195 -6.03 13.94 -21.68
N PRO A 196 -4.85 13.59 -21.16
CA PRO A 196 -4.24 12.29 -21.43
C PRO A 196 -5.04 11.12 -20.88
N VAL A 197 -4.86 9.96 -21.50
CA VAL A 197 -5.44 8.70 -21.02
C VAL A 197 -4.56 8.13 -19.92
N VAL A 198 -5.14 7.92 -18.74
CA VAL A 198 -4.45 7.24 -17.64
C VAL A 198 -4.29 5.76 -17.97
N HIS A 199 -3.04 5.30 -17.99
CA HIS A 199 -2.68 3.91 -18.23
C HIS A 199 -2.77 3.10 -16.94
N GLN A 200 -2.14 3.58 -15.86
CA GLN A 200 -2.05 2.89 -14.59
C GLN A 200 -1.83 3.86 -13.43
N ILE A 201 -2.45 3.57 -12.28
CA ILE A 201 -2.22 4.28 -11.02
C ILE A 201 -1.62 3.31 -10.00
N TRP A 202 -0.56 3.76 -9.34
CA TRP A 202 0.15 3.04 -8.30
C TRP A 202 0.01 3.80 -6.98
N LYS A 203 -0.34 3.12 -5.90
CA LYS A 203 -0.28 3.69 -4.55
C LYS A 203 1.12 3.50 -3.98
N ILE A 204 1.69 4.57 -3.45
CA ILE A 204 3.05 4.60 -2.91
C ILE A 204 2.98 4.40 -1.39
N TYR A 205 3.78 3.47 -0.88
CA TYR A 205 4.03 3.30 0.54
C TYR A 205 5.47 3.70 0.80
N GLY A 206 5.66 4.88 1.40
CA GLY A 206 6.97 5.37 1.82
C GLY A 206 7.51 4.63 3.04
N SER A 207 8.79 4.80 3.32
CA SER A 207 9.43 4.22 4.51
C SER A 207 8.77 4.70 5.81
N LYS A 208 8.85 3.86 6.86
CA LYS A 208 8.34 4.22 8.19
C LYS A 208 8.86 5.58 8.68
N ASN A 209 10.17 5.82 8.51
CA ASN A 209 10.78 7.07 8.95
C ASN A 209 10.20 8.30 8.23
N ALA A 210 10.04 8.25 6.91
CA ALA A 210 9.47 9.36 6.14
C ALA A 210 8.00 9.63 6.51
N ASN A 211 7.23 8.57 6.77
CA ASN A 211 5.84 8.72 7.25
C ASN A 211 5.79 9.31 8.67
N ASP A 212 6.64 8.84 9.58
CA ASP A 212 6.70 9.33 10.96
C ASP A 212 7.13 10.80 11.04
N THR A 213 8.06 11.27 10.19
CA THR A 213 8.44 12.68 10.15
C THR A 213 7.31 13.55 9.59
N PHE A 214 6.70 13.12 8.48
CA PHE A 214 5.54 13.79 7.90
C PHE A 214 4.37 13.93 8.88
N ASP A 215 3.98 12.84 9.55
CA ASP A 215 2.87 12.85 10.51
C ASP A 215 3.18 13.68 11.77
N ARG A 216 4.44 13.67 12.25
CA ARG A 216 4.86 14.56 13.34
C ARG A 216 4.77 16.04 12.94
N TYR A 217 5.20 16.38 11.73
CA TYR A 217 5.12 17.74 11.21
C TYR A 217 3.65 18.17 11.07
N ARG A 218 2.80 17.33 10.48
CA ARG A 218 1.35 17.55 10.36
C ARG A 218 0.70 17.86 11.70
N LEU A 219 0.92 17.01 12.71
CA LEU A 219 0.39 17.18 14.06
C LEU A 219 0.95 18.41 14.77
N SER A 220 2.18 18.82 14.45
CA SER A 220 2.76 20.05 14.99
C SER A 220 2.09 21.30 14.42
N LEU A 221 1.80 21.31 13.12
CA LEU A 221 1.13 22.42 12.44
C LEU A 221 -0.35 22.49 12.83
N GLU A 222 -1.03 21.36 12.93
CA GLU A 222 -2.43 21.33 13.42
C GLU A 222 -2.54 21.92 14.82
N ARG A 223 -1.63 21.56 15.74
CA ARG A 223 -1.61 22.15 17.09
C ARG A 223 -1.29 23.65 17.10
N ARG A 224 -0.35 24.10 16.26
CA ARG A 224 0.07 25.51 16.21
C ARG A 224 -0.96 26.41 15.52
N THR A 225 -1.57 25.96 14.44
CA THR A 225 -2.43 26.78 13.57
C THR A 225 -3.93 26.55 13.82
N GLY A 226 -4.31 25.46 14.49
CA GLY A 226 -5.70 25.04 14.63
C GLY A 226 -6.34 24.51 13.34
N LYS A 227 -5.59 24.44 12.23
CA LYS A 227 -6.09 23.91 10.95
C LYS A 227 -6.06 22.39 10.97
N LYS A 228 -7.24 21.80 10.80
CA LYS A 228 -7.42 20.34 10.75
C LYS A 228 -6.41 19.70 9.79
N ASP A 229 -5.80 18.60 10.23
CA ASP A 229 -4.80 17.85 9.47
C ASP A 229 -3.63 18.74 8.96
N GLY A 230 -3.30 19.83 9.67
CA GLY A 230 -2.24 20.77 9.29
C GLY A 230 -2.50 21.48 7.95
N ASN A 231 -3.76 21.58 7.51
CA ASN A 231 -4.11 22.04 6.16
C ASN A 231 -3.41 21.21 5.07
N THR A 232 -3.44 19.88 5.21
CA THR A 232 -2.88 18.97 4.21
C THR A 232 -3.72 19.01 2.93
N GLN A 233 -3.04 19.15 1.80
CA GLN A 233 -3.62 19.28 0.48
C GLN A 233 -2.98 18.28 -0.48
N ARG A 234 -3.76 17.77 -1.44
CA ARG A 234 -3.19 16.97 -2.52
C ARG A 234 -2.64 17.88 -3.63
N ARG A 235 -1.41 17.63 -4.06
CA ARG A 235 -0.74 18.41 -5.12
C ARG A 235 0.07 17.52 -6.07
N TRP A 236 0.08 17.92 -7.34
CA TRP A 236 0.80 17.27 -8.43
C TRP A 236 2.26 17.73 -8.49
N HIS A 237 3.15 16.80 -8.84
CA HIS A 237 4.56 17.07 -9.08
C HIS A 237 5.04 16.26 -10.29
N GLY A 238 5.49 16.96 -11.34
CA GLY A 238 6.16 16.36 -12.49
C GLY A 238 7.66 16.34 -12.28
N THR A 239 8.32 15.25 -12.67
CA THR A 239 9.75 15.04 -12.44
C THR A 239 10.38 14.17 -13.52
N ILE A 240 11.68 13.90 -13.40
CA ILE A 240 12.40 13.02 -14.32
C ILE A 240 12.16 11.56 -13.92
N ARG A 241 11.69 10.76 -14.88
CA ARG A 241 11.71 9.30 -14.80
C ARG A 241 12.70 8.75 -15.81
N ALA A 242 13.83 8.25 -15.29
CA ALA A 242 14.93 7.68 -16.07
C ALA A 242 14.90 6.14 -16.11
N CYS A 243 13.72 5.54 -15.95
CA CYS A 243 13.49 4.09 -16.01
C CYS A 243 12.05 3.80 -16.45
N THR A 244 11.64 2.54 -16.38
CA THR A 244 10.29 2.07 -16.76
C THR A 244 9.44 1.66 -15.54
N LEU A 245 9.75 2.20 -14.35
CA LEU A 245 9.00 1.93 -13.12
C LEU A 245 7.50 2.16 -13.34
N GLY A 246 6.72 1.13 -13.03
CA GLY A 246 5.26 1.15 -13.07
C GLY A 246 4.64 0.77 -14.42
N ASP A 247 5.42 0.59 -15.49
CA ASP A 247 4.89 0.27 -16.83
C ASP A 247 4.11 -1.06 -16.86
N SER A 248 4.38 -1.94 -15.89
CA SER A 248 3.62 -3.18 -15.70
C SER A 248 3.74 -3.69 -14.26
N GLU A 249 2.95 -4.72 -13.93
CA GLU A 249 3.06 -5.48 -12.69
C GLU A 249 4.42 -6.16 -12.47
N LEU A 250 5.28 -6.26 -13.48
CA LEU A 250 6.62 -6.82 -13.33
C LEU A 250 7.67 -5.75 -13.02
N LEU A 251 7.35 -4.47 -13.29
CA LEU A 251 8.30 -3.36 -13.21
C LEU A 251 8.01 -2.48 -11.98
N ARG A 252 8.01 -3.08 -10.79
CA ARG A 252 7.68 -2.41 -9.52
C ARG A 252 8.90 -2.00 -8.68
N GLU A 253 10.09 -2.44 -9.06
CA GLU A 253 11.30 -2.19 -8.30
C GLU A 253 11.88 -0.80 -8.64
N LEU A 254 12.16 -0.03 -7.59
CA LEU A 254 12.78 1.29 -7.73
C LEU A 254 14.21 1.12 -8.26
N CYS A 255 14.52 1.65 -9.44
CA CYS A 255 15.91 1.68 -9.92
C CYS A 255 16.80 2.52 -8.99
N THR A 256 18.11 2.28 -8.98
CA THR A 256 19.08 2.99 -8.12
C THR A 256 19.74 4.19 -8.80
N SER A 257 19.30 4.58 -9.99
CA SER A 257 19.91 5.69 -10.73
C SER A 257 19.72 7.03 -10.03
N GLU A 258 20.81 7.77 -9.85
CA GLU A 258 20.79 9.14 -9.32
C GLU A 258 20.04 10.11 -10.26
N THR A 259 20.03 9.83 -11.56
CA THR A 259 19.30 10.63 -12.55
C THR A 259 17.79 10.36 -12.57
N CYS A 260 17.31 9.32 -11.87
CA CYS A 260 15.90 9.02 -11.76
C CYS A 260 15.28 9.72 -10.55
N SER A 261 14.97 11.01 -10.70
CA SER A 261 14.32 11.82 -9.66
C SER A 261 13.06 11.15 -9.12
N LEU A 262 12.24 10.53 -9.97
CA LEU A 262 11.05 9.78 -9.55
C LEU A 262 11.36 8.69 -8.52
N CYS A 263 12.28 7.76 -8.83
CA CYS A 263 12.64 6.68 -7.93
C CYS A 263 13.29 7.21 -6.64
N ASN A 264 14.07 8.29 -6.73
CA ASN A 264 14.69 8.92 -5.57
C ASN A 264 13.66 9.57 -4.64
N ILE A 265 12.65 10.24 -5.19
CA ILE A 265 11.52 10.79 -4.45
C ILE A 265 10.70 9.67 -3.80
N ILE A 266 10.36 8.60 -4.52
CA ILE A 266 9.62 7.47 -3.93
C ILE A 266 10.40 6.80 -2.80
N ARG A 267 11.72 6.64 -2.97
CA ARG A 267 12.58 5.96 -1.98
C ARG A 267 12.76 6.77 -0.70
N SER A 268 13.00 8.07 -0.83
CA SER A 268 13.49 8.92 0.27
C SER A 268 12.59 10.12 0.61
N SER A 269 11.41 10.21 -0.02
CA SER A 269 10.61 11.43 -0.10
C SER A 269 11.35 12.57 -0.81
N PHE A 270 10.77 13.76 -0.78
CA PHE A 270 11.36 14.97 -1.33
C PHE A 270 12.52 15.46 -0.46
N GLN A 271 13.51 16.05 -1.12
CA GLN A 271 14.68 16.64 -0.46
C GLN A 271 14.86 18.07 -0.95
N LEU A 272 14.73 19.04 -0.06
CA LEU A 272 14.91 20.47 -0.33
C LEU A 272 16.31 20.77 -0.86
N ALA A 273 17.32 19.99 -0.47
CA ALA A 273 18.68 20.07 -1.00
C ALA A 273 18.75 19.83 -2.53
N ARG A 274 17.71 19.23 -3.13
CA ARG A 274 17.57 19.00 -4.58
C ARG A 274 16.79 20.12 -5.28
N ALA A 275 16.34 21.15 -4.54
CA ALA A 275 15.56 22.24 -5.11
C ALA A 275 16.37 22.98 -6.18
N GLY A 276 15.75 23.23 -7.34
CA GLY A 276 16.37 23.96 -8.43
C GLY A 276 17.40 23.18 -9.27
N GLU A 277 17.85 21.98 -8.88
CA GLU A 277 18.90 21.24 -9.64
C GLU A 277 18.58 21.05 -11.14
N ARG A 278 17.30 20.96 -11.50
CA ARG A 278 16.86 20.76 -12.89
C ARG A 278 16.67 22.06 -13.66
N THR A 279 16.10 23.08 -13.02
CA THR A 279 15.65 24.31 -13.69
C THR A 279 16.58 25.49 -13.45
N ASN A 280 17.45 25.41 -12.44
CA ASN A 280 18.23 26.52 -11.86
C ASN A 280 17.38 27.77 -11.57
N PHE A 281 16.07 27.57 -11.39
CA PHE A 281 15.07 28.63 -11.30
C PHE A 281 13.84 28.12 -10.58
N GLY A 282 13.37 28.91 -9.61
CA GLY A 282 12.10 28.75 -8.93
C GLY A 282 11.57 30.14 -8.59
N ARG A 283 10.35 30.44 -9.00
CA ARG A 283 9.75 31.79 -8.87
C ARG A 283 9.62 32.26 -7.42
N PHE A 284 9.62 31.33 -6.47
CA PHE A 284 9.59 31.55 -5.03
C PHE A 284 10.82 30.93 -4.36
N GLY A 285 11.97 30.98 -5.04
CA GLY A 285 13.28 30.55 -4.57
C GLY A 285 13.41 29.04 -4.33
N ALA A 286 14.27 28.67 -3.38
CA ALA A 286 14.71 27.31 -3.09
C ALA A 286 13.68 26.52 -2.26
N GLY A 287 12.58 26.14 -2.89
CA GLY A 287 11.50 25.35 -2.29
C GLY A 287 11.16 24.07 -3.06
N ILE A 288 10.27 23.26 -2.49
CA ILE A 288 9.68 22.10 -3.16
C ILE A 288 8.39 22.54 -3.84
N TYR A 289 8.38 22.53 -5.18
CA TYR A 289 7.26 23.02 -5.99
C TYR A 289 6.29 21.91 -6.34
N THR A 290 5.01 22.20 -6.12
CA THR A 290 3.87 21.37 -6.53
C THR A 290 2.77 22.25 -7.10
N SER A 291 1.72 21.65 -7.66
CA SER A 291 0.58 22.39 -8.21
C SER A 291 -0.74 21.66 -7.95
N GLY A 292 -1.82 22.39 -7.76
CA GLY A 292 -3.19 21.85 -7.81
C GLY A 292 -3.61 21.50 -9.23
N THR A 293 -2.89 21.97 -10.26
CA THR A 293 -3.18 21.75 -11.69
C THR A 293 -2.28 20.66 -12.28
N SER A 294 -2.87 19.54 -12.71
CA SER A 294 -2.12 18.38 -13.24
C SER A 294 -1.38 18.70 -14.53
N SER A 295 -2.01 19.47 -15.43
CA SER A 295 -1.39 19.90 -16.69
C SER A 295 -0.19 20.85 -16.50
N LYS A 296 -0.17 21.61 -15.40
CA LYS A 296 0.98 22.45 -15.01
C LYS A 296 2.13 21.59 -14.54
N ALA A 297 1.87 20.59 -13.70
CA ALA A 297 2.88 19.60 -13.28
C ALA A 297 3.42 18.82 -14.49
N ASN A 298 2.59 18.49 -15.48
CA ASN A 298 3.01 17.82 -16.72
C ASN A 298 4.13 18.58 -17.47
N ASN A 299 4.20 19.92 -17.41
CA ASN A 299 5.29 20.67 -18.03
C ASN A 299 6.68 20.37 -17.43
N TYR A 300 6.72 19.73 -16.25
CA TYR A 300 7.94 19.34 -15.55
C TYR A 300 8.25 17.84 -15.68
N VAL A 301 7.39 17.07 -16.34
CA VAL A 301 7.61 15.65 -16.60
C VAL A 301 8.66 15.48 -17.69
N ALA A 302 9.64 14.61 -17.44
CA ALA A 302 10.65 14.22 -18.41
C ALA A 302 10.87 12.71 -18.36
N GLU A 303 10.54 12.04 -19.46
CA GLU A 303 10.72 10.60 -19.63
C GLU A 303 12.02 10.34 -20.38
N THR A 304 13.04 9.87 -19.67
CA THR A 304 14.38 9.59 -20.24
C THR A 304 14.72 8.10 -20.19
N GLY A 305 13.86 7.28 -19.58
CA GLY A 305 14.03 5.83 -19.42
C GLY A 305 13.58 4.97 -20.61
N GLY A 306 13.07 5.58 -21.69
CA GLY A 306 12.58 4.86 -22.87
C GLY A 306 11.18 4.25 -22.74
N SER A 307 10.40 4.67 -21.75
CA SER A 307 9.00 4.27 -21.62
C SER A 307 8.10 5.03 -22.61
N SER A 308 7.02 4.39 -23.04
CA SER A 308 5.95 5.03 -23.82
C SER A 308 5.01 5.91 -22.96
N TYR A 309 5.11 5.82 -21.63
CA TYR A 309 4.24 6.54 -20.70
C TYR A 309 4.96 7.73 -20.07
N LYS A 310 4.21 8.82 -19.88
CA LYS A 310 4.56 9.91 -18.97
C LYS A 310 4.18 9.56 -17.55
N SER A 311 4.89 10.13 -16.57
CA SER A 311 4.66 9.91 -15.15
C SER A 311 4.49 11.20 -14.37
N VAL A 312 3.50 11.24 -13.47
CA VAL A 312 3.32 12.34 -12.51
C VAL A 312 3.04 11.79 -11.12
N LEU A 313 3.54 12.48 -10.09
CA LEU A 313 3.25 12.15 -8.69
C LEU A 313 2.08 12.97 -8.18
N LEU A 314 1.17 12.32 -7.44
CA LEU A 314 0.23 12.98 -6.54
C LEU A 314 0.78 12.84 -5.12
N ASN A 315 0.81 13.95 -4.40
CA ASN A 315 1.49 14.08 -3.12
C ASN A 315 0.51 14.62 -2.07
N GLU A 316 0.72 14.27 -0.80
CA GLU A 316 0.17 15.02 0.32
C GLU A 316 1.15 16.11 0.71
N VAL A 317 0.66 17.35 0.79
CA VAL A 317 1.45 18.54 1.10
C VAL A 317 0.80 19.28 2.27
N ILE A 318 1.52 19.41 3.38
CA ILE A 318 1.05 20.06 4.60
C ILE A 318 1.29 21.57 4.43
N MET A 319 0.24 22.31 4.11
CA MET A 319 0.36 23.74 3.76
C MET A 319 0.39 24.66 4.99
N GLY A 320 -0.10 24.23 6.16
CA GLY A 320 -0.17 25.05 7.35
C GLY A 320 -0.83 26.42 7.12
N GLU A 321 -0.21 27.47 7.65
CA GLU A 321 -0.50 28.86 7.30
C GLU A 321 0.18 29.25 5.99
N GLY A 322 -0.58 29.28 4.89
CA GLY A 322 -0.03 29.60 3.58
C GLY A 322 -0.19 31.06 3.21
N ILE A 323 0.87 31.71 2.72
CA ILE A 323 0.80 33.06 2.16
C ILE A 323 0.48 32.99 0.67
N LYS A 324 -0.46 33.81 0.21
CA LYS A 324 -0.76 33.97 -1.21
C LYS A 324 0.09 35.08 -1.79
N LEU A 325 0.82 34.79 -2.87
CA LEU A 325 1.66 35.75 -3.59
C LEU A 325 1.28 35.76 -5.07
N HIS A 326 1.31 36.95 -5.68
CA HIS A 326 1.03 37.16 -7.11
C HIS A 326 2.28 37.60 -7.90
N THR A 327 3.37 37.91 -7.19
CA THR A 327 4.66 38.29 -7.77
C THR A 327 5.73 37.38 -7.18
N GLY A 328 6.66 36.93 -8.02
CA GLY A 328 7.74 36.05 -7.61
C GLY A 328 8.74 36.73 -6.67
N ASP A 329 9.33 35.92 -5.81
CA ASP A 329 10.51 36.26 -5.02
C ASP A 329 11.49 35.09 -5.06
N GLU A 330 12.42 35.17 -6.01
CA GLU A 330 13.42 34.12 -6.25
C GLU A 330 14.44 34.00 -5.11
N THR A 331 14.44 34.92 -4.15
CA THR A 331 15.41 34.93 -3.03
C THR A 331 14.95 34.10 -1.84
N LEU A 332 13.69 33.63 -1.85
CA LEU A 332 13.13 32.86 -0.73
C LEU A 332 13.88 31.53 -0.54
N THR A 333 14.26 31.25 0.70
CA THR A 333 14.82 29.97 1.14
C THR A 333 13.98 29.32 2.25
N GLU A 334 12.98 30.06 2.74
CA GLU A 334 12.01 29.68 3.75
C GLU A 334 10.70 30.46 3.50
N PRO A 335 9.54 30.03 4.04
CA PRO A 335 8.33 30.82 3.93
C PRO A 335 8.48 32.18 4.66
N PRO A 336 7.79 33.24 4.20
CA PRO A 336 7.78 34.52 4.92
C PRO A 336 7.37 34.38 6.40
N PRO A 337 7.84 35.29 7.29
CA PRO A 337 7.57 35.19 8.72
C PRO A 337 6.07 35.05 9.04
N GLY A 338 5.74 34.05 9.85
CA GLY A 338 4.34 33.74 10.23
C GLY A 338 3.63 32.72 9.32
N TYR A 339 4.29 32.26 8.25
CA TYR A 339 3.74 31.30 7.30
C TYR A 339 4.56 30.01 7.27
N ASP A 340 3.93 28.95 6.74
CA ASP A 340 4.48 27.59 6.61
C ASP A 340 4.69 27.21 5.13
N SER A 341 4.02 27.91 4.22
CA SER A 341 4.07 27.65 2.77
C SER A 341 3.75 28.91 1.97
N VAL A 342 4.09 28.86 0.67
CA VAL A 342 3.74 29.89 -0.31
C VAL A 342 2.77 29.30 -1.34
N ILE A 343 1.72 30.05 -1.67
CA ILE A 343 0.81 29.79 -2.78
C ILE A 343 0.99 30.90 -3.81
N GLY A 344 1.59 30.56 -4.94
CA GLY A 344 1.55 31.40 -6.13
C GLY A 344 0.17 31.31 -6.77
N GLU A 345 -0.60 32.40 -6.74
CA GLU A 345 -1.92 32.44 -7.40
C GLU A 345 -1.80 33.02 -8.82
N PRO A 346 -2.56 32.49 -9.80
CA PRO A 346 -2.61 33.05 -11.13
C PRO A 346 -2.91 34.56 -11.11
N GLY A 347 -2.20 35.33 -11.92
CA GLY A 347 -2.19 36.80 -11.89
C GLY A 347 -0.77 37.34 -11.80
N GLY A 348 -0.55 38.57 -12.28
CA GLY A 348 0.81 39.11 -12.42
C GLY A 348 1.62 38.26 -13.39
N ASP A 349 2.72 37.67 -12.90
CA ASP A 349 3.67 36.88 -13.70
C ASP A 349 3.36 35.35 -13.67
N LEU A 350 2.21 34.96 -13.10
CA LEU A 350 1.80 33.57 -12.93
C LEU A 350 0.61 33.20 -13.82
N ASN A 351 0.82 32.18 -14.67
CA ASN A 351 -0.23 31.62 -15.52
C ASN A 351 -1.05 30.51 -14.83
N TYR A 352 -0.46 29.83 -13.83
CA TYR A 352 -1.06 28.69 -13.11
C TYR A 352 -0.61 28.70 -11.66
N ASP A 353 -1.33 27.97 -10.82
CA ASP A 353 -1.05 27.90 -9.39
C ASP A 353 0.25 27.11 -9.10
N GLU A 354 0.99 27.58 -8.10
CA GLU A 354 2.16 26.90 -7.54
C GLU A 354 2.01 26.83 -6.02
N SER A 355 2.27 25.67 -5.43
CA SER A 355 2.28 25.46 -3.97
C SER A 355 3.70 25.05 -3.55
N ILE A 356 4.31 25.83 -2.68
CA ILE A 356 5.72 25.71 -2.31
C ILE A 356 5.85 25.50 -0.81
N VAL A 357 6.58 24.45 -0.43
CA VAL A 357 7.00 24.18 0.95
C VAL A 357 8.52 24.16 1.04
N TYR A 358 9.05 24.56 2.19
CA TYR A 358 10.49 24.74 2.41
C TYR A 358 11.04 23.79 3.47
N THR A 359 10.43 22.61 3.62
CA THR A 359 10.93 21.53 4.48
C THR A 359 10.52 20.17 3.90
N ASN A 360 11.40 19.17 4.06
CA ASN A 360 11.17 17.81 3.57
C ASN A 360 9.96 17.16 4.25
N ASP A 361 9.70 17.54 5.51
CA ASP A 361 8.65 16.92 6.32
C ASP A 361 7.23 17.41 5.94
N ALA A 362 7.14 18.45 5.10
CA ALA A 362 5.86 19.00 4.66
C ALA A 362 5.25 18.25 3.47
N ILE A 363 5.92 17.25 2.90
CA ILE A 363 5.45 16.60 1.68
C ILE A 363 5.82 15.11 1.63
N ARG A 364 4.91 14.29 1.12
CA ARG A 364 5.18 12.90 0.76
C ARG A 364 4.46 12.48 -0.52
N PRO A 365 5.06 11.63 -1.37
CA PRO A 365 4.37 11.07 -2.52
C PRO A 365 3.40 9.97 -2.08
N ILE A 366 2.17 9.96 -2.63
CA ILE A 366 1.13 8.98 -2.28
C ILE A 366 0.61 8.19 -3.48
N PHE A 367 0.66 8.75 -4.69
CA PHE A 367 0.36 8.02 -5.92
C PHE A 367 1.35 8.35 -7.05
N LEU A 368 1.63 7.36 -7.88
CA LEU A 368 2.29 7.48 -9.17
C LEU A 368 1.27 7.19 -10.26
N ILE A 369 1.09 8.14 -11.17
CA ILE A 369 0.16 8.04 -12.29
C ILE A 369 0.98 7.92 -13.57
N LEU A 370 0.74 6.86 -14.34
CA LEU A 370 1.27 6.70 -15.69
C LEU A 370 0.16 6.99 -16.70
N TYR A 371 0.49 7.78 -17.71
CA TYR A 371 -0.46 8.25 -18.71
C TYR A 371 0.20 8.47 -20.07
N GLN A 372 -0.59 8.54 -21.13
CA GLN A 372 -0.13 8.85 -22.48
C GLN A 372 -1.15 9.71 -23.22
N GLU A 373 -0.68 10.46 -24.20
CA GLU A 373 -1.51 11.27 -25.09
C GLU A 373 -2.27 10.44 -26.13
#